data_AF-J9CDX2-F1
#
_entry.id   AF-J9CDX2-F1
#
_cell.length_a   1.000
_cell.length_b   1.000
_cell.length_c   1.000
_cell.angle_alpha   90.00
_cell.angle_beta   90.00
_cell.angle_gamma   90.00
#
_symmetry.space_group_name_H-M   'P 1'
#
loop_
_entity.id
_entity.type
_entity.pdbx_description
1 polymer ?
#
loop_
_entity_poly.entity_id
_entity_poly.type
_entity_poly.pdbx_seq_one_letter_code
_entity_poly.pdbx_strand_id
1 'polypeptide(L)'
;YAAICLRLQGQPIPGTDMHWGIGIWLLCAFAGFICHGKQCQLADYYRNIHLFFLKGKRGSELDNFRSLREEWHRLTWKKDGAWKVFLYFYGNYTHSQEQMTPAFQRLRAALLDKYGEEAVPQAFRDAFRQGSLPLMKYANILTFNTRAIVLYLAILANQPWLYPIFEITVMNVLFFYMRSRHESLCKKMLLTLEKQ
;
A
#
# COMPACT_ATOMS: atom_id res chain seq x y z
N TYR A 1 -17.19 -0.32 -7.97
CA TYR A 1 -17.98 -0.66 -6.76
C TYR A 1 -19.44 -0.21 -6.86
N ALA A 2 -19.76 1.09 -6.89
CA ALA A 2 -21.16 1.54 -6.95
C ALA A 2 -21.98 0.93 -8.10
N ALA A 3 -21.42 0.82 -9.30
CA ALA A 3 -22.08 0.16 -10.43
C ALA A 3 -22.40 -1.33 -10.17
N ILE A 4 -21.52 -2.04 -9.46
CA ILE A 4 -21.76 -3.43 -9.02
C ILE A 4 -22.92 -3.47 -8.03
N CYS A 5 -22.94 -2.56 -7.05
CA CYS A 5 -24.03 -2.45 -6.08
C CYS A 5 -25.38 -2.21 -6.76
N LEU A 6 -25.45 -1.20 -7.63
CA LEU A 6 -26.69 -0.85 -8.36
C LEU A 6 -27.18 -2.02 -9.23
N ARG A 7 -26.26 -2.76 -9.85
CA ARG A 7 -26.58 -3.92 -10.68
C ARG A 7 -27.13 -5.10 -9.89
N LEU A 8 -26.63 -5.31 -8.67
CA LEU A 8 -26.90 -6.50 -7.87
C LEU A 8 -27.96 -6.29 -6.77
N GLN A 9 -28.19 -5.07 -6.29
CA GLN A 9 -29.04 -4.82 -5.12
C GLN A 9 -30.45 -5.41 -5.21
N GLY A 10 -31.03 -5.44 -6.41
CA GLY A 10 -32.34 -6.02 -6.69
C GLY A 10 -32.30 -7.48 -7.15
N GLN A 11 -31.16 -8.16 -7.07
CA GLN A 11 -31.01 -9.57 -7.43
C GLN A 11 -30.88 -10.45 -6.18
N PRO A 12 -31.33 -11.72 -6.23
CA PRO A 12 -31.04 -12.69 -5.18
C PRO A 12 -29.54 -12.95 -5.09
N ILE A 13 -29.06 -13.19 -3.87
CA ILE A 13 -27.70 -13.67 -3.62
C ILE A 13 -27.63 -15.10 -4.17
N PRO A 14 -26.59 -15.44 -4.97
CA PRO A 14 -26.47 -16.77 -5.56
C PRO A 14 -26.63 -17.90 -4.52
N GLY A 15 -27.54 -18.82 -4.79
CA GLY A 15 -27.83 -19.95 -3.91
C GLY A 15 -28.77 -19.65 -2.74
N THR A 16 -29.44 -18.49 -2.73
CA THR A 16 -30.41 -18.10 -1.68
C THR A 16 -31.60 -17.36 -2.28
N ASP A 17 -32.71 -17.28 -1.53
CA ASP A 17 -33.88 -16.45 -1.88
C ASP A 17 -33.76 -15.00 -1.38
N MET A 18 -32.66 -14.66 -0.69
CA MET A 18 -32.44 -13.33 -0.12
C MET A 18 -31.83 -12.39 -1.16
N HIS A 19 -32.42 -11.21 -1.33
CA HIS A 19 -31.85 -10.17 -2.20
C HIS A 19 -30.60 -9.54 -1.57
N TRP A 20 -29.66 -9.12 -2.41
CA TRP A 20 -28.45 -8.41 -1.97
C TRP A 20 -28.78 -7.15 -1.15
N GLY A 21 -29.77 -6.36 -1.58
CA GLY A 21 -30.23 -5.15 -0.91
C GLY A 21 -29.09 -4.22 -0.50
N ILE A 22 -29.06 -3.80 0.77
CA ILE A 22 -27.98 -3.00 1.34
C ILE A 22 -26.68 -3.80 1.57
N GLY A 23 -26.75 -5.13 1.66
CA GLY A 23 -25.60 -5.99 1.94
C GLY A 23 -24.49 -5.87 0.91
N ILE A 24 -24.82 -5.74 -0.39
CA ILE A 24 -23.80 -5.52 -1.44
C ILE A 24 -23.08 -4.18 -1.28
N TRP A 25 -23.77 -3.14 -0.78
CA TRP A 25 -23.17 -1.83 -0.53
C TRP A 25 -22.15 -1.91 0.60
N LEU A 26 -22.48 -2.61 1.69
CA LEU A 26 -21.55 -2.84 2.79
C LEU A 26 -20.32 -3.65 2.33
N LEU A 27 -20.54 -4.72 1.57
CA LEU A 27 -19.47 -5.56 1.04
C LEU A 27 -18.53 -4.76 0.13
N CYS A 28 -19.09 -4.00 -0.83
CA CYS A 28 -18.32 -3.19 -1.76
C CYS A 28 -17.63 -2.01 -1.08
N ALA A 29 -18.24 -1.39 -0.06
CA ALA A 29 -17.62 -0.35 0.74
C ALA A 29 -16.40 -0.89 1.50
N PHE A 30 -16.52 -2.07 2.11
CA PHE A 30 -15.40 -2.73 2.78
C PHE A 30 -14.29 -3.12 1.79
N ALA A 31 -14.64 -3.75 0.66
CA ALA A 31 -13.68 -4.10 -0.40
C ALA A 31 -12.93 -2.86 -0.93
N GLY A 32 -13.66 -1.77 -1.22
CA GLY A 32 -13.09 -0.55 -1.80
C GLY A 32 -12.33 0.32 -0.80
N PHE A 33 -12.96 0.74 0.28
CA PHE A 33 -12.38 1.73 1.19
C PHE A 33 -11.37 1.12 2.17
N ILE A 34 -11.57 -0.14 2.58
CA ILE A 34 -10.71 -0.76 3.60
C ILE A 34 -9.63 -1.63 2.94
N CYS A 35 -10.01 -2.52 2.03
CA CYS A 35 -9.06 -3.48 1.45
C CYS A 35 -8.23 -2.84 0.34
N HIS A 36 -8.86 -2.43 -0.77
CA HIS A 36 -8.18 -1.95 -1.96
C HIS A 36 -7.23 -0.78 -1.66
N GLY A 37 -7.70 0.23 -0.93
CA GLY A 37 -6.89 1.40 -0.59
C GLY A 37 -5.59 1.05 0.15
N LYS A 38 -5.67 0.18 1.17
CA LYS A 38 -4.50 -0.26 1.96
C LYS A 38 -3.55 -1.13 1.15
N GLN A 39 -4.09 -1.99 0.28
CA GLN A 39 -3.31 -2.85 -0.61
C GLN A 39 -2.44 -2.02 -1.57
N CYS A 40 -3.04 -1.03 -2.23
CA CYS A 40 -2.32 -0.14 -3.14
C CYS A 40 -1.28 0.71 -2.41
N GLN A 41 -1.64 1.29 -1.26
CA GLN A 41 -0.73 2.07 -0.41
C GLN A 41 0.55 1.30 -0.06
N LEU A 42 0.41 0.05 0.39
CA LEU A 42 1.57 -0.75 0.78
C LEU A 42 2.41 -1.18 -0.42
N ALA A 43 1.76 -1.60 -1.51
CA ALA A 43 2.44 -2.01 -2.74
C ALA A 43 3.26 -0.86 -3.34
N ASP A 44 2.69 0.34 -3.36
CA ASP A 44 3.35 1.57 -3.78
C ASP A 44 4.54 1.91 -2.86
N TYR A 45 4.34 1.88 -1.54
CA TYR A 45 5.40 2.16 -0.59
C TYR A 45 6.59 1.20 -0.74
N TYR A 46 6.34 -0.09 -0.93
CA TYR A 46 7.41 -1.08 -1.12
C TYR A 46 8.19 -0.88 -2.42
N ARG A 47 7.56 -0.39 -3.49
CA ARG A 47 8.30 0.04 -4.70
C ARG A 47 9.19 1.23 -4.39
N ASN A 48 8.68 2.22 -3.69
CA ASN A 48 9.45 3.40 -3.32
C ASN A 48 10.61 3.08 -2.37
N ILE A 49 10.43 2.15 -1.43
CA ILE A 49 11.54 1.63 -0.61
C ILE A 49 12.57 0.92 -1.48
N HIS A 50 12.15 0.05 -2.40
CA HIS A 50 13.08 -0.64 -3.30
C HIS A 50 13.88 0.37 -4.16
N LEU A 51 13.19 1.38 -4.69
CA LEU A 51 13.80 2.47 -5.44
C LEU A 51 14.75 3.30 -4.59
N PHE A 52 14.43 3.54 -3.31
CA PHE A 52 15.31 4.26 -2.40
C PHE A 52 16.66 3.55 -2.26
N PHE A 53 16.67 2.23 -2.08
CA PHE A 53 17.92 1.47 -2.02
C PHE A 53 18.63 1.32 -3.38
N LEU A 54 17.92 1.50 -4.49
CA LEU A 54 18.50 1.44 -5.85
C LEU A 54 19.08 2.78 -6.31
N LYS A 55 18.33 3.87 -6.15
CA LYS A 55 18.59 5.19 -6.74
C LYS A 55 18.87 6.28 -5.71
N GLY A 56 18.72 5.99 -4.41
CA GLY A 56 18.78 6.97 -3.34
C GLY A 56 17.52 7.83 -3.25
N LYS A 57 17.53 8.79 -2.32
CA LYS A 57 16.38 9.66 -1.99
C LYS A 57 15.80 10.38 -3.21
N ARG A 58 16.63 10.94 -4.10
CA ARG A 58 16.16 11.67 -5.30
C ARG A 58 15.46 10.77 -6.33
N GLY A 59 15.71 9.46 -6.29
CA GLY A 59 15.11 8.50 -7.21
C GLY A 59 13.93 7.72 -6.63
N SER A 60 13.45 8.10 -5.44
CA SER A 60 12.33 7.45 -4.74
C SER A 60 11.40 8.49 -4.13
N GLU A 61 10.10 8.26 -4.18
CA GLU A 61 9.09 9.09 -3.50
C GLU A 61 8.94 8.65 -2.03
N LEU A 62 10.07 8.53 -1.31
CA LEU A 62 10.11 8.02 0.05
C LEU A 62 10.21 9.16 1.08
N ASP A 63 9.11 9.88 1.25
CA ASP A 63 9.00 10.94 2.26
C ASP A 63 8.79 10.38 3.68
N ASN A 64 8.67 11.28 4.65
CA ASN A 64 8.39 10.98 6.05
C ASN A 64 7.21 11.82 6.53
N PHE A 65 6.26 11.20 7.23
CA PHE A 65 5.09 11.88 7.76
C PHE A 65 5.49 13.06 8.66
N ARG A 66 6.51 12.89 9.50
CA ARG A 66 6.95 13.95 10.43
C ARG A 66 7.36 15.23 9.69
N SER A 67 8.18 15.13 8.65
CA SER A 67 8.63 16.31 7.89
C SER A 67 7.49 16.96 7.12
N LEU A 68 6.60 16.16 6.52
CA LEU A 68 5.40 16.66 5.84
C LEU A 68 4.47 17.39 6.82
N ARG A 69 4.35 16.90 8.06
CA ARG A 69 3.50 17.51 9.08
C ARG A 69 4.11 18.81 9.62
N GLU A 70 5.41 18.83 9.84
CA GLU A 70 6.14 20.06 10.21
C GLU A 70 6.00 21.13 9.12
N GLU A 71 6.12 20.77 7.85
CA GLU A 71 5.86 21.68 6.73
C GLU A 71 4.41 22.19 6.73
N TRP A 72 3.44 21.28 6.88
CA TRP A 72 2.04 21.65 6.96
C TRP A 72 1.77 22.69 8.06
N HIS A 73 2.41 22.55 9.22
CA HIS A 73 2.27 23.50 10.34
C HIS A 73 2.93 24.86 10.10
N ARG A 74 4.01 24.92 9.31
CA ARG A 74 4.69 26.19 8.95
C ARG A 74 3.88 27.05 7.97
N LEU A 75 3.05 26.44 7.13
CA LEU A 75 2.30 27.12 6.07
C LEU A 75 1.05 27.84 6.57
N THR A 76 0.61 28.86 5.84
CA THR A 76 -0.58 29.67 6.20
C THR A 76 -1.72 29.46 5.21
N TRP A 77 -2.96 29.35 5.70
CA TRP A 77 -4.13 29.14 4.83
C TRP A 77 -4.36 30.26 3.81
N LYS A 78 -4.00 31.51 4.18
CA LYS A 78 -4.20 32.68 3.32
C LYS A 78 -3.33 32.66 2.06
N LYS A 79 -2.13 32.06 2.13
CA LYS A 79 -1.16 32.02 1.01
C LYS A 79 -1.06 30.64 0.38
N ASP A 80 -1.16 29.59 1.19
CA ASP A 80 -0.75 28.23 0.84
C ASP A 80 -1.92 27.23 0.89
N GLY A 81 -3.17 27.70 0.83
CA GLY A 81 -4.36 26.89 1.10
C GLY A 81 -4.41 25.57 0.31
N ALA A 82 -4.17 25.62 -1.00
CA ALA A 82 -4.15 24.41 -1.85
C ALA A 82 -3.01 23.45 -1.45
N TRP A 83 -1.82 23.98 -1.17
CA TRP A 83 -0.67 23.18 -0.76
C TRP A 83 -0.87 22.55 0.61
N LYS A 84 -1.51 23.24 1.56
CA LYS A 84 -1.92 22.68 2.86
C LYS A 84 -2.92 21.54 2.69
N VAL A 85 -3.87 21.63 1.76
CA VAL A 85 -4.81 20.53 1.48
C VAL A 85 -4.05 19.33 0.92
N PHE A 86 -3.16 19.56 -0.05
CA PHE A 86 -2.29 18.50 -0.59
C PHE A 86 -1.48 17.82 0.52
N LEU A 87 -0.73 18.58 1.33
CA LEU A 87 0.08 18.05 2.42
C LEU A 87 -0.74 17.34 3.49
N TYR A 88 -1.99 17.75 3.72
CA TYR A 88 -2.88 17.03 4.63
C TYR A 88 -3.18 15.62 4.12
N PHE A 89 -3.62 15.50 2.87
CA PHE A 89 -3.95 14.20 2.28
C PHE A 89 -2.71 13.33 2.05
N TYR A 90 -1.66 13.91 1.47
CA TYR A 90 -0.40 13.22 1.23
C TYR A 90 0.27 12.80 2.54
N GLY A 91 0.32 13.68 3.55
CA GLY A 91 0.82 13.34 4.89
C GLY A 91 0.06 12.18 5.52
N ASN A 92 -1.28 12.19 5.48
CA ASN A 92 -2.07 11.09 6.01
C ASN A 92 -1.86 9.77 5.24
N TYR A 93 -1.66 9.85 3.93
CA TYR A 93 -1.30 8.71 3.09
C TYR A 93 0.06 8.13 3.51
N THR A 94 1.10 8.97 3.63
CA THR A 94 2.44 8.58 4.11
C THR A 94 2.39 8.00 5.52
N HIS A 95 1.64 8.61 6.43
CA HIS A 95 1.45 8.09 7.79
C HIS A 95 0.85 6.69 7.79
N SER A 96 -0.18 6.45 6.97
CA SER A 96 -0.78 5.13 6.81
C SER A 96 0.23 4.10 6.27
N GLN A 97 1.08 4.48 5.32
CA GLN A 97 2.17 3.62 4.82
C GLN A 97 3.19 3.28 5.92
N GLU A 98 3.59 4.27 6.72
CA GLU A 98 4.54 4.09 7.83
C GLU A 98 3.97 3.18 8.92
N GLN A 99 2.69 3.36 9.30
CA GLN A 99 2.01 2.50 10.28
C GLN A 99 1.92 1.04 9.83
N MET A 100 1.80 0.79 8.52
CA MET A 100 1.79 -0.56 7.98
C MET A 100 3.19 -1.21 7.95
N THR A 101 4.27 -0.45 8.13
CA THR A 101 5.66 -0.89 7.90
C THR A 101 6.61 -0.62 9.08
N PRO A 102 6.24 -0.99 10.32
CA PRO A 102 6.98 -0.61 11.52
C PRO A 102 8.43 -1.10 11.56
N ALA A 103 8.72 -2.30 11.06
CA ALA A 103 10.09 -2.83 11.02
C ALA A 103 10.95 -2.07 10.00
N PHE A 104 10.38 -1.69 8.86
CA PHE A 104 11.07 -0.79 7.93
C PHE A 104 11.36 0.57 8.58
N GLN A 105 10.41 1.15 9.32
CA GLN A 105 10.65 2.45 9.98
C GLN A 105 11.80 2.37 10.98
N ARG A 106 11.89 1.28 11.77
CA ARG A 106 13.03 1.06 12.67
C ARG A 106 14.35 0.92 11.92
N LEU A 107 14.35 0.16 10.82
CA LEU A 107 15.53 0.00 9.97
C LEU A 107 15.97 1.34 9.37
N ARG A 108 15.03 2.13 8.84
CA ARG A 108 15.30 3.45 8.27
C ARG A 108 15.89 4.40 9.31
N ALA A 109 15.35 4.41 10.53
CA ALA A 109 15.88 5.23 11.63
C ALA A 109 17.31 4.82 12.01
N ALA A 110 17.58 3.52 12.15
CA ALA A 110 18.93 3.02 12.48
C ALA A 110 19.95 3.30 11.37
N LEU A 111 19.54 3.22 10.10
CA LEU A 111 20.40 3.59 8.97
C LEU A 111 20.71 5.08 8.97
N LEU A 112 19.72 5.92 9.25
CA LEU A 112 19.89 7.37 9.33
C LEU A 112 20.84 7.76 10.47
N ASP A 113 20.72 7.11 11.62
CA ASP A 113 21.60 7.33 12.78
C ASP A 113 23.05 6.91 12.49
N LYS A 114 23.25 5.75 11.86
CA LYS A 114 24.60 5.21 11.61
C LYS A 114 25.33 5.85 10.43
N TYR A 115 24.61 6.18 9.35
CA TYR A 115 25.22 6.60 8.08
C TYR A 115 24.71 7.93 7.54
N GLY A 116 23.67 8.54 8.13
CA GLY A 116 22.98 9.66 7.51
C GLY A 116 22.15 9.26 6.28
N GLU A 117 21.58 10.23 5.57
CA GLU A 117 20.62 9.97 4.47
C GLU A 117 21.26 9.36 3.20
N GLU A 118 22.54 9.60 2.91
CA GLU A 118 23.16 9.26 1.61
C GLU A 118 24.34 8.27 1.71
N ALA A 119 24.83 7.93 2.92
CA ALA A 119 26.07 7.15 3.07
C ALA A 119 25.87 5.65 3.36
N VAL A 120 24.67 5.09 3.13
CA VAL A 120 24.42 3.65 3.34
C VAL A 120 25.36 2.82 2.44
N PRO A 121 26.13 1.84 2.97
CA PRO A 121 27.08 1.06 2.18
C PRO A 121 26.42 0.30 1.02
N GLN A 122 27.07 0.24 -0.14
CA GLN A 122 26.53 -0.41 -1.34
C GLN A 122 26.19 -1.89 -1.09
N ALA A 123 27.04 -2.61 -0.35
CA ALA A 123 26.79 -4.00 0.02
C ALA A 123 25.48 -4.18 0.81
N PHE A 124 25.13 -3.22 1.69
CA PHE A 124 23.86 -3.24 2.41
C PHE A 124 22.68 -3.01 1.48
N ARG A 125 22.79 -2.03 0.56
CA ARG A 125 21.75 -1.74 -0.44
C ARG A 125 21.48 -2.95 -1.32
N ASP A 126 22.53 -3.61 -1.79
CA ASP A 126 22.40 -4.79 -2.66
C ASP A 126 21.81 -5.98 -1.92
N ALA A 127 22.20 -6.23 -0.67
CA ALA A 127 21.57 -7.26 0.17
C ALA A 127 20.07 -6.97 0.38
N PHE A 128 19.69 -5.71 0.64
CA PHE A 128 18.28 -5.33 0.74
C PHE A 128 17.52 -5.55 -0.58
N ARG A 129 18.12 -5.15 -1.71
CA ARG A 129 17.53 -5.29 -3.04
C ARG A 129 17.32 -6.76 -3.43
N GLN A 130 18.27 -7.64 -3.12
CA GLN A 130 18.13 -9.07 -3.35
C GLN A 130 16.92 -9.65 -2.60
N GLY A 131 16.66 -9.20 -1.36
CA GLY A 131 15.50 -9.62 -0.58
C GLY A 131 14.18 -9.00 -1.03
N SER A 132 14.19 -7.74 -1.48
CA SER A 132 12.98 -6.99 -1.81
C SER A 132 12.51 -7.18 -3.26
N LEU A 133 13.42 -7.44 -4.21
CA LEU A 133 13.10 -7.61 -5.63
C LEU A 133 12.06 -8.71 -5.89
N PRO A 134 12.14 -9.91 -5.28
CA PRO A 134 11.13 -10.96 -5.46
C PRO A 134 9.73 -10.55 -5.00
N LEU A 135 9.61 -9.51 -4.16
CA LEU A 135 8.33 -9.02 -3.68
C LEU A 135 7.63 -8.10 -4.68
N MET A 136 8.36 -7.52 -5.65
CA MET A 136 7.82 -6.60 -6.65
C MET A 136 6.73 -7.23 -7.50
N LYS A 137 6.78 -8.56 -7.74
CA LYS A 137 5.71 -9.27 -8.45
C LYS A 137 4.39 -9.22 -7.69
N TYR A 138 4.41 -9.34 -6.35
CA TYR A 138 3.20 -9.23 -5.54
C TYR A 138 2.71 -7.80 -5.49
N ALA A 139 3.61 -6.82 -5.39
CA ALA A 139 3.25 -5.41 -5.51
C ALA A 139 2.56 -5.14 -6.86
N ASN A 140 3.05 -5.73 -7.97
CA ASN A 140 2.47 -5.62 -9.31
C ASN A 140 1.12 -6.34 -9.45
N ILE A 141 0.94 -7.47 -8.76
CA ILE A 141 -0.38 -8.11 -8.71
C ILE A 141 -1.38 -7.23 -7.96
N LEU A 142 -0.94 -6.62 -6.86
CA LEU A 142 -1.72 -5.71 -6.01
C LEU A 142 -1.95 -4.32 -6.61
N THR A 143 -1.64 -4.08 -7.89
CA THR A 143 -2.01 -2.83 -8.59
C THR A 143 -3.18 -3.04 -9.56
N PHE A 144 -3.42 -2.05 -10.42
CA PHE A 144 -4.61 -1.93 -11.25
C PHE A 144 -4.82 -3.11 -12.21
N ASN A 145 -3.75 -3.62 -12.84
CA ASN A 145 -3.87 -4.57 -13.95
C ASN A 145 -4.62 -5.86 -13.58
N THR A 146 -4.24 -6.51 -12.47
CA THR A 146 -4.93 -7.74 -12.03
C THR A 146 -6.39 -7.47 -11.71
N ARG A 147 -6.68 -6.33 -11.04
CA ARG A 147 -8.05 -5.96 -10.70
C ARG A 147 -8.91 -5.72 -11.92
N ALA A 148 -8.37 -5.02 -12.91
CA ALA A 148 -9.06 -4.77 -14.17
C ALA A 148 -9.39 -6.08 -14.89
N ILE A 149 -8.43 -7.02 -14.97
CA ILE A 149 -8.64 -8.35 -15.57
C ILE A 149 -9.74 -9.12 -14.84
N VAL A 150 -9.66 -9.23 -13.51
CA VAL A 150 -10.65 -9.99 -12.72
C VAL A 150 -12.02 -9.35 -12.77
N LEU A 151 -12.10 -8.02 -12.71
CA LEU A 151 -13.36 -7.28 -12.88
C LEU A 151 -13.98 -7.56 -14.24
N TYR A 152 -13.16 -7.50 -15.31
CA TYR A 152 -13.63 -7.74 -16.66
C TYR A 152 -14.17 -9.17 -16.84
N LEU A 153 -13.43 -10.18 -16.35
CA LEU A 153 -13.87 -11.57 -16.39
C LEU A 153 -15.16 -11.79 -15.56
N ALA A 154 -15.27 -11.19 -14.38
CA ALA A 154 -16.46 -11.28 -13.55
C ALA A 154 -17.70 -10.68 -14.24
N ILE A 155 -17.53 -9.57 -14.96
CA ILE A 155 -18.60 -8.95 -15.75
C ILE A 155 -18.96 -9.81 -16.95
N LEU A 156 -17.99 -10.32 -17.71
CA LEU A 156 -18.24 -11.20 -18.86
C LEU A 156 -18.95 -12.49 -18.48
N ALA A 157 -18.63 -13.05 -17.31
CA ALA A 157 -19.33 -14.20 -16.74
C ALA A 157 -20.73 -13.85 -16.18
N ASN A 158 -21.15 -12.58 -16.22
CA ASN A 158 -22.35 -12.06 -15.58
C ASN A 158 -22.44 -12.37 -14.06
N GLN A 159 -21.28 -12.44 -13.40
CA GLN A 159 -21.12 -12.69 -11.96
C GLN A 159 -20.31 -11.57 -11.28
N PRO A 160 -20.75 -10.30 -11.33
CA PRO A 160 -19.97 -9.17 -10.83
C PRO A 160 -19.75 -9.18 -9.31
N TRP A 161 -20.49 -9.99 -8.56
CA TRP A 161 -20.29 -10.17 -7.12
C TRP A 161 -18.98 -10.90 -6.79
N LEU A 162 -18.39 -11.63 -7.74
CA LEU A 162 -17.10 -12.29 -7.54
C LEU A 162 -15.96 -11.29 -7.33
N TYR A 163 -16.07 -10.09 -7.90
CA TYR A 163 -15.03 -9.07 -7.81
C TYR A 163 -14.77 -8.60 -6.36
N PRO A 164 -15.77 -8.12 -5.58
CA PRO A 164 -15.51 -7.74 -4.18
C PRO A 164 -15.06 -8.93 -3.33
N ILE A 165 -15.51 -10.16 -3.62
CA ILE A 165 -15.03 -11.37 -2.92
C ILE A 165 -13.54 -11.61 -3.20
N PHE A 166 -13.12 -11.54 -4.47
CA PHE A 166 -11.72 -11.65 -4.86
C PHE A 166 -10.85 -10.57 -4.18
N GLU A 167 -11.33 -9.33 -4.14
CA GLU A 167 -10.62 -8.22 -3.50
C GLU A 167 -10.41 -8.45 -1.99
N ILE A 168 -11.43 -8.97 -1.30
CA ILE A 168 -11.38 -9.22 0.14
C ILE A 168 -10.57 -10.46 0.49
N THR A 169 -10.54 -11.47 -0.38
CA THR A 169 -9.91 -12.76 -0.11
C THR A 169 -8.50 -12.81 -0.71
N VAL A 170 -8.40 -13.05 -2.02
CA VAL A 170 -7.15 -13.29 -2.74
C VAL A 170 -6.18 -12.11 -2.57
N MET A 171 -6.66 -10.88 -2.77
CA MET A 171 -5.78 -9.71 -2.71
C MET A 171 -5.31 -9.43 -1.27
N ASN A 172 -6.14 -9.66 -0.25
CA ASN A 172 -5.71 -9.53 1.14
C ASN A 172 -4.70 -10.61 1.55
N VAL A 173 -4.86 -11.85 1.08
CA VAL A 173 -3.86 -12.91 1.33
C VAL A 173 -2.50 -12.50 0.77
N LEU A 174 -2.47 -12.01 -0.48
CA LEU A 174 -1.24 -11.51 -1.10
C LEU A 174 -0.66 -10.30 -0.36
N PHE A 175 -1.52 -9.38 0.10
CA PHE A 175 -1.12 -8.23 0.90
C PHE A 175 -0.45 -8.64 2.21
N PHE A 176 -1.06 -9.51 3.00
CA PHE A 176 -0.49 -9.96 4.27
C PHE A 176 0.80 -10.76 4.07
N TYR A 177 0.84 -11.61 3.04
CA TYR A 177 2.05 -12.33 2.67
C TYR A 177 3.20 -11.38 2.31
N MET A 178 2.96 -10.45 1.37
CA MET A 178 3.95 -9.46 0.94
C MET A 178 4.46 -8.63 2.13
N ARG A 179 3.53 -8.16 2.97
CA ARG A 179 3.85 -7.40 4.19
C ARG A 179 4.74 -8.20 5.13
N SER A 180 4.35 -9.43 5.45
CA SER A 180 5.09 -10.31 6.36
C SER A 180 6.51 -10.58 5.86
N ARG A 181 6.67 -10.85 4.56
CA ARG A 181 7.99 -11.09 3.95
C ARG A 181 8.87 -9.86 3.96
N HIS A 182 8.33 -8.69 3.61
CA HIS A 182 9.08 -7.44 3.61
C HIS A 182 9.48 -7.03 5.05
N GLU A 183 8.56 -7.07 6.00
CA GLU A 183 8.85 -6.73 7.40
C GLU A 183 9.86 -7.71 8.02
N SER A 184 9.80 -8.99 7.66
CA SER A 184 10.80 -9.98 8.07
C SER A 184 12.18 -9.69 7.48
N LEU A 185 12.25 -9.24 6.22
CA LEU A 185 13.50 -8.76 5.61
C LEU A 185 14.05 -7.56 6.39
N CYS A 186 13.22 -6.56 6.67
CA CYS A 186 13.66 -5.37 7.42
C CYS A 186 14.21 -5.71 8.80
N LYS A 187 13.57 -6.64 9.53
CA LYS A 187 14.08 -7.13 10.83
C LYS A 187 15.44 -7.80 10.71
N LYS A 188 15.62 -8.66 9.70
CA LYS A 188 16.92 -9.33 9.45
C LYS A 188 18.02 -8.32 9.13
N MET A 189 17.71 -7.35 8.27
CA MET A 189 18.66 -6.31 7.88
C MET A 189 19.04 -5.42 9.06
N LEU A 190 18.09 -5.10 9.94
CA LEU A 190 18.35 -4.36 11.18
C LEU A 190 19.30 -5.13 12.12
N LEU A 191 19.07 -6.42 12.33
CA LEU A 191 19.97 -7.27 13.14
C LEU A 191 21.38 -7.34 12.56
N THR A 192 21.52 -7.37 11.22
CA THR A 192 22.84 -7.31 10.58
C THR A 192 23.53 -5.96 10.80
N LEU A 193 22.76 -4.86 10.79
CA LEU A 193 23.26 -3.51 11.00
C LEU A 193 23.79 -3.31 12.43
N GLU A 194 23.12 -3.88 13.43
CA GLU A 194 23.48 -3.79 14.85
C GLU A 194 24.73 -4.62 15.21
N LYS A 195 25.04 -5.66 14.43
CA LYS A 195 26.23 -6.51 14.64
C LYS A 195 27.52 -5.93 14.04
N GLN A 196 27.42 -4.87 13.25
CA GLN A 196 28.54 -4.19 12.59
C GLN A 196 28.95 -2.96 13.39
#